data_AF-A0A1N5WGE2-F1
#
_entry.id   AF-A0A1N5WGE2-F1
#
_cell.length_a   1.000
_cell.length_b   1.000
_cell.length_c   1.000
_cell.angle_alpha   90.00
_cell.angle_beta   90.00
_cell.angle_gamma   90.00
#
_symmetry.space_group_name_H-M   'P 1'
#
loop_
_entity.id
_entity.type
_entity.pdbx_description
1 polymer ?
#
loop_
_entity_poly.entity_id
_entity_poly.type
_entity_poly.pdbx_seq_one_letter_code
_entity_poly.pdbx_strand_id
1 'polypeptide(L)' 'MHTEKAGIRTLFPSIFGIIFLISGVVGLLGSFNVQTFYSFGTLISVVSIIAGVYFILSTHISRKNRVKWSTK' A
#
# COMPACT_ATOMS: atom_id res chain seq x y z
N MET A 1 20.86 -10.47 21.63
CA MET A 1 19.88 -11.30 20.89
C MET A 1 18.57 -10.51 20.80
N HIS A 2 17.96 -10.39 19.61
CA HIS A 2 16.77 -9.58 19.24
C HIS A 2 16.99 -8.14 18.70
N THR A 3 17.55 -8.02 17.49
CA THR A 3 17.39 -6.81 16.64
C THR A 3 16.62 -7.07 15.34
N GLU A 4 16.25 -8.32 15.01
CA GLU A 4 15.55 -8.65 13.75
C GLU A 4 14.06 -8.28 13.70
N LYS A 5 13.37 -8.16 14.84
CA LYS A 5 11.90 -7.97 14.84
C LYS A 5 11.43 -6.61 14.32
N ALA A 6 12.31 -5.60 14.28
CA ALA A 6 11.92 -4.24 13.92
C ALA A 6 11.93 -3.98 12.41
N GLY A 7 12.75 -4.71 11.63
CA GLY A 7 12.83 -4.57 10.17
C GLY A 7 11.63 -5.21 9.47
N ILE A 8 11.30 -6.44 9.89
CA ILE A 8 10.22 -7.26 9.35
C ILE A 8 8.86 -6.56 9.51
N ARG A 9 8.62 -5.90 10.66
CA ARG A 9 7.37 -5.19 10.96
C ARG A 9 7.08 -3.99 10.05
N THR A 10 8.11 -3.41 9.42
CA THR A 10 7.97 -2.28 8.48
C THR A 10 7.89 -2.73 7.02
N LEU A 11 8.46 -3.90 6.71
CA LEU A 11 8.43 -4.48 5.36
C LEU A 11 7.06 -5.04 5.00
N PHE A 12 6.40 -5.75 5.92
CA PHE A 12 5.08 -6.33 5.70
C PHE A 12 4.03 -5.31 5.21
N PRO A 13 3.76 -4.20 5.93
CA PRO A 13 2.76 -3.23 5.48
C PRO A 13 3.13 -2.60 4.13
N SER A 14 4.42 -2.46 3.82
CA SER A 14 4.85 -1.92 2.53
C SER A 14 4.55 -2.89 1.38
N ILE A 15 4.80 -4.18 1.58
CA ILE A 15 4.52 -5.22 0.57
C ILE A 15 3.01 -5.34 0.35
N PHE A 16 2.22 -5.37 1.42
CA PHE A 16 0.76 -5.37 1.32
C PHE A 16 0.26 -4.13 0.56
N GLY A 17 0.80 -2.94 0.88
CA GLY A 17 0.44 -1.71 0.17
C GLY A 17 0.69 -1.79 -1.34
N ILE A 18 1.84 -2.35 -1.75
CA ILE A 18 2.18 -2.54 -3.17
C ILE A 18 1.23 -3.53 -3.85
N ILE A 19 0.91 -4.66 -3.20
CA ILE A 19 -0.01 -5.67 -3.76
C ILE A 19 -1.40 -5.07 -3.98
N PHE A 20 -1.92 -4.34 -2.98
CA PHE A 20 -3.20 -3.66 -3.07
C PHE A 20 -3.22 -2.61 -4.20
N LEU A 21 -2.14 -1.84 -4.36
CA LEU A 21 -2.00 -0.89 -5.45
C LEU A 21 -2.01 -1.56 -6.82
N ILE A 22 -1.22 -2.63 -7.01
CA ILE A 22 -1.17 -3.35 -8.29
C ILE A 22 -2.54 -3.94 -8.60
N SER A 23 -3.17 -4.60 -7.64
CA SER A 23 -4.50 -5.20 -7.82
C SER A 23 -5.55 -4.15 -8.17
N GLY A 24 -5.54 -3.01 -7.48
CA GLY A 24 -6.44 -1.90 -7.75
C GLY A 24 -6.24 -1.29 -9.14
N VAL A 25 -4.99 -1.03 -9.54
CA VAL A 25 -4.66 -0.49 -10.88
C VAL A 25 -5.06 -1.46 -11.98
N VAL A 26 -4.76 -2.76 -11.84
CA VAL A 26 -5.14 -3.78 -12.83
C VAL A 26 -6.66 -3.90 -12.96
N GLY A 27 -7.40 -3.91 -11.85
CA GLY A 27 -8.86 -3.95 -11.88
C GLY A 27 -9.48 -2.70 -12.51
N LEU A 28 -8.86 -1.53 -12.30
CA LEU A 28 -9.26 -0.29 -12.96
C LEU A 28 -8.99 -0.38 -14.47
N LEU A 29 -7.80 -0.83 -14.88
CA LEU A 29 -7.42 -1.00 -16.29
C LEU A 29 -8.37 -1.98 -17.02
N GLY A 30 -8.74 -3.07 -16.35
CA GLY A 30 -9.75 -4.01 -16.84
C GLY A 30 -11.11 -3.33 -17.03
N SER A 31 -11.55 -2.53 -16.05
CA SER A 31 -12.83 -1.79 -16.12
C SER A 31 -12.86 -0.79 -17.29
N PHE A 32 -11.73 -0.13 -17.58
CA PHE A 32 -11.56 0.74 -18.75
C PHE A 32 -11.74 -0.03 -20.06
N ASN A 33 -11.21 -1.26 -20.15
CA ASN A 33 -11.29 -2.08 -21.35
C ASN A 33 -12.72 -2.56 -21.66
N VAL A 34 -13.54 -2.82 -20.63
CA VAL A 34 -14.96 -3.21 -20.78
C VAL A 34 -15.94 -2.03 -20.69
N GLN A 35 -15.47 -0.77 -20.68
CA GLN A 35 -16.28 0.46 -20.52
C GLN A 35 -17.25 0.44 -19.33
N THR A 36 -17.02 -0.41 -18.34
CA THR A 36 -17.92 -0.58 -17.20
C THR A 36 -17.40 0.23 -16.02
N PHE A 37 -17.54 1.56 -16.10
CA PHE A 37 -17.03 2.49 -15.08
C PHE A 37 -17.86 2.54 -13.80
N TYR A 38 -19.13 2.11 -13.86
CA TYR A 38 -20.06 2.10 -12.73
C TYR A 38 -20.30 0.68 -12.20
N SER A 39 -19.26 -0.16 -12.22
CA SER A 39 -19.33 -1.49 -11.64
C SER A 39 -18.86 -1.50 -10.19
N PHE A 40 -19.41 -2.41 -9.40
CA PHE A 40 -18.92 -2.71 -8.05
C PHE A 40 -17.42 -3.05 -8.05
N GLY A 41 -16.92 -3.64 -9.16
CA GLY A 41 -15.49 -3.90 -9.35
C GLY A 41 -14.63 -2.63 -9.38
N THR A 42 -15.12 -1.55 -10.00
CA THR A 42 -14.40 -0.26 -10.06
C THR A 42 -14.32 0.38 -8.69
N LEU A 43 -15.39 0.30 -7.89
CA LEU A 43 -15.41 0.71 -6.48
C LEU A 43 -14.36 -0.04 -5.66
N ILE A 44 -14.30 -1.37 -5.79
CA ILE A 44 -13.28 -2.19 -5.12
C ILE A 44 -11.87 -1.77 -5.55
N SER A 45 -11.65 -1.55 -6.85
CA SER A 45 -10.35 -1.12 -7.36
C SER A 45 -9.91 0.23 -6.77
N VAL A 46 -10.80 1.21 -6.71
CA VAL A 46 -10.51 2.52 -6.10
C VAL A 46 -10.19 2.38 -4.61
N VAL A 47 -11.00 1.64 -3.85
CA VAL A 47 -10.76 1.38 -2.42
C VAL A 47 -9.42 0.66 -2.21
N SER A 48 -9.09 -0.28 -3.08
CA SER A 48 -7.83 -1.03 -3.05
C SER A 48 -6.62 -0.12 -3.28
N ILE A 49 -6.71 0.83 -4.25
CA ILE A 49 -5.67 1.85 -4.48
C ILE A 49 -5.50 2.74 -3.26
N ILE A 50 -6.59 3.24 -2.67
CA ILE A 50 -6.55 4.10 -1.48
C ILE A 50 -5.90 3.36 -0.30
N ALA A 51 -6.28 2.10 -0.07
CA ALA A 51 -5.68 1.27 0.96
C ALA A 51 -4.18 1.06 0.70
N GLY A 52 -3.80 0.76 -0.54
CA GLY A 52 -2.41 0.59 -0.95
C GLY A 52 -1.55 1.83 -0.68
N VAL A 53 -2.04 3.01 -1.08
CA VAL A 53 -1.37 4.30 -0.82
C VAL A 53 -1.25 4.57 0.68
N TYR A 54 -2.31 4.32 1.45
CA TYR A 54 -2.30 4.52 2.90
C TYR A 54 -1.23 3.65 3.59
N PHE A 55 -1.12 2.38 3.20
CA PHE A 55 -0.11 1.49 3.74
C PHE A 55 1.32 1.96 3.40
N ILE A 56 1.57 2.37 2.15
CA ILE A 56 2.88 2.91 1.74
C ILE A 56 3.21 4.22 2.47
N LEU A 57 2.23 5.11 2.63
CA LEU A 57 2.45 6.37 3.33
C LEU A 57 2.75 6.13 4.82
N SER A 58 2.03 5.21 5.45
CA SER A 58 2.24 4.79 6.84
C SER A 58 3.63 4.20 7.06
N THR A 59 4.13 3.36 6.14
CA THR A 59 5.49 2.82 6.21
C THR A 59 6.54 3.90 6.00
N HIS A 60 6.30 4.83 5.08
CA HIS A 60 7.22 5.94 4.80
C HIS A 60 7.33 6.90 5.99
N ILE A 61 6.21 7.27 6.62
CA ILE A 61 6.18 8.10 7.84
C ILE A 61 6.87 7.37 9.00
N SER A 62 6.60 6.08 9.20
CA SER A 62 7.27 5.26 10.22
C SER A 62 8.79 5.21 10.02
N ARG A 63 9.24 5.11 8.75
CA ARG A 63 10.67 5.12 8.42
C ARG A 63 11.30 6.49 8.71
N LYS A 64 10.65 7.58 8.30
CA LYS A 64 11.12 8.96 8.56
C LYS A 64 11.27 9.25 10.06
N ASN A 65 10.32 8.81 10.88
CA ASN A 65 10.37 9.01 12.33
C ASN A 65 11.48 8.19 13.02
N ARG A 66 11.79 6.97 12.55
CA ARG A 66 12.92 6.19 13.07
C ARG A 66 14.28 6.84 12.75
N VAL A 67 14.45 7.38 11.54
CA VAL A 67 15.70 8.07 11.16
C VAL A 67 15.95 9.31 12.03
N LYS A 68 14.88 10.04 12.38
CA LYS A 68 14.96 11.23 13.25
C LYS A 68 15.30 10.91 14.72
N TRP A 69 15.00 9.70 15.19
CA TRP A 69 15.35 9.25 16.54
C TRP A 69 16.74 8.61 16.64
N SER A 70 17.32 8.17 15.52
CA SER A 70 18.67 7.57 15.50
C SER A 70 19.81 8.60 15.45
N THR A 71 19.50 9.89 15.35
CA THR A 71 20.47 11.00 15.24
C THR A 71 20.54 11.86 16.51
N LYS A 72 19.95 11.41 17.61
CA LYS A 72 19.93 12.11 18.90
C LYS A 72 20.55 11.22 19.98
#